data_AF-A0A7J3B995-F1
#
_entry.id   AF-A0A7J3B995-F1
#
_cell.length_a   1.000
_cell.length_b   1.000
_cell.length_c   1.000
_cell.angle_alpha   90.00
_cell.angle_beta   90.00
_cell.angle_gamma   90.00
#
_symmetry.space_group_name_H-M   'P 1'
#
loop_
_entity.id
_entity.type
_entity.pdbx_description
1 polymer ?
#
loop_
_entity_poly.entity_id
_entity_poly.type
_entity_poly.pdbx_seq_one_letter_code
_entity_poly.pdbx_strand_id
1 'polypeptide(L)'
;MRILFGILLLGAILAFGCIQQPPSSANDTNATINNSVNESTGEGSTGIPYCGAIGTRSEGWYRDGKLIRYDNCAKCKAECGAIGTRSEGWYSSCDNSLIVWDQCAGQYPNHFCGWSTNGPCSSDSDCIAGGCSGQVCQSKHEEPIVTTCEYRECYNAQSYGLSCRCINQRCEWRSG
;
A
#
# COMPACT_ATOMS: atom_id res chain seq x y z
N MET A 1 27.19 35.16 -71.86
CA MET A 1 26.06 35.88 -71.25
C MET A 1 25.45 34.94 -70.21
N ARG A 2 25.43 35.38 -68.96
CA ARG A 2 24.95 34.65 -67.77
C ARG A 2 23.45 34.37 -67.85
N ILE A 3 22.98 33.33 -67.15
CA ILE A 3 21.74 33.17 -66.35
C ILE A 3 21.52 31.65 -66.21
N LEU A 4 21.96 30.97 -65.14
CA LEU A 4 21.44 30.90 -63.76
C LEU A 4 20.19 30.02 -63.59
N PHE A 5 20.35 28.97 -62.75
CA PHE A 5 19.41 28.40 -61.77
C PHE A 5 18.13 27.75 -62.33
N GLY A 6 17.61 26.63 -61.84
CA GLY A 6 17.87 25.82 -60.66
C GLY A 6 16.79 24.73 -60.69
N ILE A 7 17.17 23.48 -60.41
CA ILE A 7 16.27 22.33 -60.47
C ILE A 7 15.30 22.43 -59.29
N LEU A 8 14.05 22.76 -59.61
CA LEU A 8 12.94 22.85 -58.67
C LEU A 8 12.41 21.43 -58.41
N LEU A 9 12.77 20.87 -57.26
CA LEU A 9 12.12 19.71 -56.66
C LEU A 9 10.85 20.19 -55.93
N LEU A 10 9.68 19.98 -56.56
CA LEU A 10 8.37 19.98 -55.93
C LEU A 10 7.68 18.72 -56.50
N GLY A 11 7.47 17.65 -55.74
CA GLY A 11 6.69 17.66 -54.50
C GLY A 11 5.28 17.16 -54.82
N ALA A 12 5.15 15.91 -55.30
CA ALA A 12 3.87 15.24 -55.49
C ALA A 12 3.64 14.28 -54.32
N ILE A 13 3.18 14.82 -53.19
CA ILE A 13 2.66 14.01 -52.08
C ILE A 13 1.22 13.67 -52.44
N LEU A 14 0.98 12.40 -52.74
CA LEU A 14 -0.36 11.85 -52.90
C LEU A 14 -1.12 12.00 -51.58
N ALA A 15 -2.21 12.76 -51.62
CA ALA A 15 -3.16 12.88 -50.53
C ALA A 15 -3.88 11.54 -50.33
N PHE A 16 -3.38 10.72 -49.40
CA PHE A 16 -4.20 9.70 -48.76
C PHE A 16 -5.09 10.39 -47.73
N GLY A 17 -6.35 10.60 -48.11
CA GLY A 17 -7.38 11.01 -47.19
C GLY A 17 -7.62 9.94 -46.13
N CYS A 18 -7.29 10.24 -44.88
CA CYS A 18 -7.96 9.62 -43.74
C CYS A 18 -9.18 10.48 -43.41
N ILE A 19 -10.35 9.99 -43.84
CA ILE A 19 -11.65 10.46 -43.36
C ILE A 19 -11.69 10.18 -41.85
N GLN A 20 -11.69 11.23 -41.01
CA GLN A 20 -12.04 11.06 -39.61
C GLN A 20 -13.56 10.94 -39.50
N GLN A 21 -14.02 9.74 -39.14
CA GLN A 21 -15.38 9.52 -38.68
C GLN A 21 -15.59 10.26 -37.35
N PRO A 22 -16.74 10.90 -37.10
CA PRO A 22 -17.09 11.33 -35.75
C PRO A 22 -17.22 10.10 -34.85
N PRO A 23 -16.74 10.12 -33.59
CA PRO A 23 -17.01 9.02 -32.68
C PRO A 23 -18.53 8.89 -32.51
N SER A 24 -19.04 7.78 -33.00
CA SER A 24 -20.40 7.30 -32.80
C SER A 24 -20.63 7.14 -31.30
N SER A 25 -21.57 7.94 -30.78
CA SER A 25 -22.36 7.59 -29.61
C SER A 25 -23.03 6.25 -29.89
N ALA A 26 -22.49 5.19 -29.29
CA ALA A 26 -23.16 3.90 -29.17
C ALA A 26 -23.39 3.65 -27.69
N ASN A 27 -24.68 3.56 -27.41
CA ASN A 27 -25.34 3.37 -26.15
C ASN A 27 -25.33 1.87 -25.83
N ASP A 28 -24.61 1.45 -24.80
CA ASP A 28 -24.77 0.10 -24.22
C ASP A 28 -25.54 0.21 -22.91
N THR A 29 -26.85 0.18 -23.05
CA THR A 29 -27.76 -0.29 -22.00
C THR A 29 -27.52 -1.76 -21.75
N ASN A 30 -26.65 -2.11 -20.80
CA ASN A 30 -26.92 -3.13 -19.78
C ASN A 30 -25.74 -3.21 -18.79
N ALA A 31 -25.63 -2.24 -17.89
CA ALA A 31 -24.90 -2.46 -16.65
C ALA A 31 -25.80 -3.30 -15.72
N THR A 32 -26.06 -4.55 -16.10
CA THR A 32 -26.08 -5.59 -15.08
C THR A 32 -24.70 -5.49 -14.47
N ILE A 33 -24.64 -5.05 -13.22
CA ILE A 33 -23.45 -5.05 -12.39
C ILE A 33 -23.07 -6.54 -12.29
N ASN A 34 -22.38 -7.05 -13.30
CA ASN A 34 -21.43 -8.12 -13.13
C ASN A 34 -20.33 -7.45 -12.33
N ASN A 35 -20.62 -7.42 -11.05
CA ASN A 35 -19.73 -7.26 -9.96
C ASN A 35 -18.68 -8.35 -10.24
N SER A 36 -17.67 -8.03 -11.06
CA SER A 36 -16.34 -8.56 -10.86
C SER A 36 -15.84 -7.87 -9.60
N VAL A 37 -16.52 -8.22 -8.50
CA VAL A 37 -15.88 -8.59 -7.25
C VAL A 37 -14.70 -9.38 -7.74
N ASN A 38 -13.49 -8.79 -7.63
CA ASN A 38 -12.30 -9.60 -7.68
C ASN A 38 -12.61 -10.78 -6.78
N GLU A 39 -12.72 -11.93 -7.43
CA GLU A 39 -13.15 -13.17 -6.88
C GLU A 39 -12.34 -13.38 -5.61
N SER A 40 -13.00 -13.11 -4.49
CA SER A 40 -12.50 -13.39 -3.15
C SER A 40 -12.61 -14.90 -2.97
N THR A 41 -11.83 -15.63 -3.76
CA THR A 41 -11.41 -16.97 -3.40
C THR A 41 -10.40 -16.77 -2.27
N GLY A 42 -10.77 -17.27 -1.09
CA GLY A 42 -10.11 -16.94 0.15
C GLY A 42 -8.61 -17.21 0.14
N GLU A 43 -7.84 -16.14 0.22
CA GLU A 43 -6.55 -16.11 0.90
C GLU A 43 -6.65 -15.03 2.00
N GLY A 44 -7.21 -15.45 3.13
CA GLY A 44 -7.21 -14.64 4.35
C GLY A 44 -5.81 -14.56 4.96
N SER A 45 -5.38 -13.37 5.33
CA SER A 45 -4.58 -13.06 6.54
C SER A 45 -3.48 -14.05 6.98
N THR A 46 -2.67 -14.63 6.10
CA THR A 46 -1.75 -15.72 6.44
C THR A 46 -0.32 -15.22 6.63
N GLY A 47 0.01 -14.94 7.88
CA GLY A 47 1.41 -14.93 8.32
C GLY A 47 1.63 -14.26 9.68
N ILE A 48 0.57 -13.68 10.26
CA ILE A 48 0.52 -13.45 11.71
C ILE A 48 0.45 -14.82 12.40
N PRO A 49 1.38 -15.16 13.32
CA PRO A 49 1.29 -16.38 14.07
C PRO A 49 0.01 -16.44 14.91
N TYR A 50 -0.64 -17.59 14.93
CA TYR A 50 -1.83 -17.84 15.73
C TYR A 50 -1.63 -19.05 16.63
N CYS A 51 -2.30 -19.07 17.78
CA CYS A 51 -2.30 -20.24 18.64
C CYS A 51 -3.21 -21.32 18.07
N GLY A 52 -2.69 -22.53 17.86
CA GLY A 52 -3.42 -23.66 17.29
C GLY A 52 -3.33 -24.92 18.15
N ALA A 53 -4.19 -25.90 17.87
CA ALA A 53 -4.24 -27.20 18.54
C ALA A 53 -4.36 -27.13 20.07
N ILE A 54 -5.12 -26.14 20.56
CA ILE A 54 -5.34 -25.85 21.98
C ILE A 54 -5.85 -27.08 22.75
N GLY A 55 -5.25 -27.34 23.91
CA GLY A 55 -5.57 -28.46 24.79
C GLY A 55 -5.01 -29.81 24.32
N THR A 56 -4.09 -29.81 23.36
CA THR A 56 -3.44 -31.03 22.85
C THR A 56 -1.93 -30.97 23.04
N ARG A 57 -1.24 -32.11 22.87
CA ARG A 57 0.24 -32.15 22.83
C ARG A 57 0.87 -31.32 21.71
N SER A 58 0.06 -30.91 20.73
CA SER A 58 0.49 -30.10 19.59
C SER A 58 0.13 -28.63 19.75
N GLU A 59 -0.34 -28.20 20.94
CA GLU A 59 -0.59 -26.78 21.20
C GLU A 59 0.68 -25.97 20.96
N GLY A 60 0.52 -24.84 20.28
CA GLY A 60 1.61 -23.94 19.99
C GLY A 60 1.25 -22.89 18.96
N TRP A 61 2.25 -22.12 18.57
CA TRP A 61 2.16 -21.09 17.55
C TRP A 61 2.27 -21.72 16.16
N TYR A 62 1.31 -21.38 15.30
CA TYR A 62 1.23 -21.81 13.91
C TYR A 62 1.29 -20.60 12.98
N ARG A 63 1.86 -20.82 11.80
CA ARG A 63 1.85 -19.88 10.68
C ARG A 63 1.63 -20.69 9.40
N ASP A 64 0.69 -20.26 8.57
CA ASP A 64 0.35 -20.92 7.30
C ASP A 64 0.05 -22.42 7.47
N GLY A 65 -0.67 -22.75 8.55
CA GLY A 65 -1.00 -24.12 8.93
C GLY A 65 0.16 -24.95 9.50
N LYS A 66 1.38 -24.41 9.56
CA LYS A 66 2.57 -25.08 10.08
C LYS A 66 2.90 -24.65 11.50
N LEU A 67 3.18 -25.63 12.37
CA LEU A 67 3.68 -25.37 13.72
C LEU A 67 5.09 -24.75 13.64
N ILE A 68 5.26 -23.57 14.23
CA ILE A 68 6.55 -22.86 14.29
C ILE A 68 7.18 -22.96 15.68
N ARG A 69 6.39 -23.05 16.76
CA ARG A 69 6.88 -23.18 18.14
C ARG A 69 5.82 -23.83 19.02
N TYR A 70 6.17 -24.89 19.75
CA TYR A 70 5.31 -25.46 20.80
C TYR A 70 5.17 -24.47 21.96
N ASP A 71 3.95 -24.29 22.46
CA ASP A 71 3.65 -23.37 23.56
C ASP A 71 2.24 -23.61 24.11
N ASN A 72 1.97 -23.21 25.36
CA ASN A 72 0.61 -23.18 25.92
C ASN A 72 -0.02 -21.81 25.68
N CYS A 73 -0.29 -21.49 24.42
CA CYS A 73 -0.62 -20.14 23.96
C CYS A 73 -2.12 -19.81 23.95
N ALA A 74 -3.00 -20.68 24.46
CA ALA A 74 -4.46 -20.58 24.31
C ALA A 74 -5.10 -19.20 24.61
N LYS A 75 -4.45 -18.38 25.44
CA LYS A 75 -4.92 -17.04 25.84
C LYS A 75 -4.01 -15.90 25.37
N CYS A 76 -2.99 -16.21 24.59
CA CYS A 76 -1.97 -15.29 24.13
C CYS A 76 -2.27 -14.85 22.70
N LYS A 77 -1.69 -13.71 22.31
CA LYS A 77 -1.69 -13.20 20.94
C LYS A 77 -0.26 -13.03 20.45
N ALA A 78 -0.04 -13.15 19.15
CA ALA A 78 1.23 -12.79 18.56
C ALA A 78 1.25 -11.28 18.31
N GLU A 79 2.27 -10.62 18.84
CA GLU A 79 2.48 -9.18 18.69
C GLU A 79 3.80 -8.94 17.96
N CYS A 80 3.77 -8.06 16.96
CA CYS A 80 4.96 -7.63 16.25
C CYS A 80 5.77 -6.71 17.18
N GLY A 81 7.03 -7.05 17.43
CA GLY A 81 7.90 -6.34 18.36
C GLY A 81 9.29 -6.10 17.79
N ALA A 82 10.07 -5.27 18.50
CA ALA A 82 11.45 -4.90 18.14
C ALA A 82 11.60 -4.42 16.68
N ILE A 83 10.58 -3.67 16.22
CA ILE A 83 10.44 -3.16 14.86
C ILE A 83 11.63 -2.27 14.47
N GLY A 84 12.14 -2.46 13.25
CA GLY A 84 13.26 -1.71 12.71
C GLY A 84 14.62 -2.15 13.28
N THR A 85 14.67 -3.29 13.97
CA THR A 85 15.92 -3.84 14.52
C THR A 85 16.20 -5.24 13.96
N ARG A 86 17.42 -5.75 14.16
CA ARG A 86 17.76 -7.16 13.85
C ARG A 86 16.93 -8.19 14.64
N SER A 87 16.26 -7.72 15.68
CA SER A 87 15.40 -8.53 16.54
C SER A 87 13.93 -8.32 16.20
N GLU A 88 13.58 -7.72 15.07
CA GLU A 88 12.18 -7.66 14.67
C GLU A 88 11.59 -9.08 14.55
N GLY A 89 10.37 -9.25 15.06
CA GLY A 89 9.70 -10.54 15.03
C GLY A 89 8.38 -10.55 15.76
N TRP A 90 7.78 -11.74 15.82
CA TRP A 90 6.55 -11.98 16.54
C TRP A 90 6.87 -12.48 17.94
N TYR A 91 6.16 -11.91 18.92
CA TYR A 91 6.32 -12.18 20.33
C TYR A 91 4.99 -12.59 20.95
N SER A 92 5.04 -13.45 21.96
CA SER A 92 3.86 -13.83 22.72
C SER A 92 3.44 -12.68 23.63
N SER A 93 2.17 -12.28 23.57
CA SER A 93 1.61 -11.26 24.45
C SER A 93 1.57 -11.66 25.93
N CYS A 94 1.80 -12.94 26.25
CA CYS A 94 1.74 -13.45 27.62
C CYS A 94 3.04 -13.25 28.41
N ASP A 95 4.19 -13.41 27.76
CA ASP A 95 5.50 -13.40 28.41
C ASP A 95 6.58 -12.64 27.61
N ASN A 96 6.18 -12.02 26.50
CA ASN A 96 7.06 -11.34 25.56
C ASN A 96 8.17 -12.24 25.00
N SER A 97 7.98 -13.57 25.02
CA SER A 97 8.94 -14.51 24.44
C SER A 97 8.84 -14.50 22.91
N LEU A 98 9.99 -14.60 22.25
CA LEU A 98 10.04 -14.62 20.79
C LEU A 98 9.39 -15.87 20.23
N ILE A 99 8.34 -15.70 19.43
CA ILE A 99 7.71 -16.77 18.67
C ILE A 99 8.57 -17.11 17.45
N VAL A 100 8.89 -16.10 16.63
CA VAL A 100 9.71 -16.24 15.42
C VAL A 100 10.28 -14.88 15.01
N TRP A 101 11.55 -14.83 14.60
CA TRP A 101 12.14 -13.64 13.98
C TRP A 101 11.51 -13.40 12.61
N ASP A 102 11.11 -12.16 12.34
CA ASP A 102 10.36 -11.81 11.13
C ASP A 102 10.35 -10.30 10.91
N GLN A 103 10.28 -9.84 9.67
CA GLN A 103 10.07 -8.41 9.36
C GLN A 103 8.57 -8.10 9.38
N CYS A 104 7.97 -8.27 10.56
CA CYS A 104 6.52 -8.25 10.74
C CYS A 104 5.88 -6.87 10.47
N ALA A 105 6.61 -5.77 10.61
CA ALA A 105 6.06 -4.44 10.34
C ALA A 105 6.03 -4.12 8.83
N GLY A 106 7.01 -4.63 8.07
CA GLY A 106 7.08 -4.43 6.61
C GLY A 106 6.10 -5.30 5.82
N GLN A 107 5.68 -6.45 6.37
CA GLN A 107 4.76 -7.37 5.70
C GLN A 107 3.27 -7.09 5.99
N TYR A 108 2.95 -6.31 7.02
CA TYR A 108 1.56 -6.06 7.45
C TYR A 108 1.28 -4.56 7.64
N PRO A 109 1.00 -3.80 6.55
CA PRO A 109 0.56 -2.41 6.64
C PRO A 109 -0.74 -2.26 7.45
N ASN A 110 -1.47 -3.35 7.69
CA ASN A 110 -2.72 -3.40 8.46
C ASN A 110 -2.56 -3.03 9.94
N HIS A 111 -1.32 -3.00 10.46
CA HIS A 111 -1.04 -2.57 11.84
C HIS A 111 -0.62 -1.09 11.94
N PHE A 112 -0.25 -0.46 10.83
CA PHE A 112 -0.02 0.97 10.81
C PHE A 112 -1.37 1.68 10.99
N CYS A 113 -1.45 2.55 11.99
CA CYS A 113 -2.71 3.20 12.39
C CYS A 113 -2.78 4.67 11.99
N GLY A 114 -1.85 5.12 11.14
CA GLY A 114 -1.95 6.42 10.48
C GLY A 114 -2.96 6.38 9.34
N TRP A 115 -3.39 7.56 8.90
CA TRP A 115 -4.40 7.73 7.87
C TRP A 115 -3.99 8.84 6.90
N SER A 116 -4.62 8.86 5.73
CA SER A 116 -4.33 9.82 4.66
C SER A 116 -5.52 10.74 4.45
N THR A 117 -5.29 12.04 4.29
CA THR A 117 -6.34 12.99 3.85
C THR A 117 -6.72 12.75 2.39
N ASN A 118 -5.83 12.12 1.62
CA ASN A 118 -5.91 12.00 0.17
C ASN A 118 -5.93 13.37 -0.54
N GLY A 119 -5.30 14.37 0.10
CA GLY A 119 -5.13 15.71 -0.43
C GLY A 119 -4.38 15.73 -1.76
N PRO A 120 -4.60 16.77 -2.59
CA PRO A 120 -4.03 16.83 -3.94
C PRO A 120 -2.52 17.02 -3.89
N CYS A 121 -1.80 16.39 -4.81
CA CYS A 121 -0.35 16.52 -4.95
C CYS A 121 0.09 16.38 -6.41
N SER A 122 1.25 16.95 -6.73
CA SER A 122 1.94 16.76 -8.01
C SER A 122 3.20 15.90 -7.88
N SER A 123 3.80 15.87 -6.68
CA SER A 123 5.02 15.13 -6.36
C SER A 123 5.02 14.66 -4.90
N ASP A 124 5.89 13.68 -4.57
CA ASP A 124 6.07 13.21 -3.18
C ASP A 124 6.41 14.36 -2.22
N SER A 125 7.09 15.40 -2.69
CA SER A 125 7.42 16.59 -1.87
C SER A 125 6.23 17.47 -1.50
N ASP A 126 5.07 17.24 -2.13
CA ASP A 126 3.82 17.91 -1.78
C ASP A 126 3.10 17.20 -0.64
N CYS A 127 3.52 15.98 -0.30
CA CYS A 127 2.92 15.15 0.74
C CYS A 127 3.78 15.18 2.00
N ILE A 128 3.16 15.52 3.11
CA ILE A 128 3.82 15.69 4.41
C ILE A 128 3.17 14.79 5.45
N ALA A 129 4.00 14.20 6.32
CA ALA A 129 3.54 13.57 7.55
C ALA A 129 3.21 14.67 8.57
N GLY A 130 1.91 14.92 8.78
CA GLY A 130 1.35 15.85 9.74
C GLY A 130 0.68 15.14 10.93
N GLY A 131 -0.15 15.88 11.66
CA GLY A 131 -0.65 15.47 12.97
C GLY A 131 0.44 15.59 14.05
N CYS A 132 0.04 15.60 15.32
CA CYS A 132 0.99 15.83 16.41
C CYS A 132 2.01 14.69 16.57
N SER A 133 1.64 13.47 16.15
CA SER A 133 2.47 12.26 16.26
C SER A 133 2.94 11.76 14.89
N GLY A 134 2.82 12.57 13.83
CA GLY A 134 3.19 12.19 12.46
C GLY A 134 2.25 11.17 11.81
N GLN A 135 1.04 11.00 12.34
CA GLN A 135 0.11 9.95 11.93
C GLN A 135 -0.74 10.26 10.70
N VAL A 136 -0.70 11.51 10.21
CA VAL A 136 -1.55 11.96 9.10
C VAL A 136 -0.69 12.17 7.86
N CYS A 137 -0.94 11.45 6.77
CA CYS A 137 -0.37 11.79 5.47
C CYS A 137 -1.30 12.82 4.81
N GLN A 138 -0.81 14.05 4.65
CA GLN A 138 -1.61 15.15 4.12
C GLN A 138 -0.87 15.93 3.05
N SER A 139 -1.61 16.65 2.22
CA SER A 139 -1.00 17.59 1.27
C SER A 139 -0.56 18.86 1.97
N LYS A 140 0.56 19.43 1.54
CA LYS A 140 1.00 20.78 1.96
C LYS A 140 0.05 21.90 1.50
N HIS A 141 -0.87 21.59 0.59
CA HIS A 141 -1.87 22.52 0.07
C HIS A 141 -3.18 22.51 0.88
N GLU A 142 -3.28 21.66 1.90
CA GLU A 142 -4.39 21.63 2.84
C GLU A 142 -4.05 22.41 4.11
N GLU A 143 -5.07 22.84 4.84
CA GLU A 143 -4.88 23.36 6.19
C GLU A 143 -4.34 22.24 7.12
N PRO A 144 -3.34 22.51 7.99
CA PRO A 144 -2.76 21.48 8.83
C PRO A 144 -3.78 20.83 9.76
N ILE A 145 -3.88 19.51 9.71
CA ILE A 145 -4.76 18.76 10.61
C ILE A 145 -4.12 18.65 11.98
N VAL A 146 -4.77 19.25 12.97
CA VAL A 146 -4.39 19.13 14.38
C VAL A 146 -5.08 17.92 14.99
N THR A 147 -4.29 16.95 15.42
CA THR A 147 -4.75 15.78 16.19
C THR A 147 -4.45 15.98 17.67
N THR A 148 -4.95 15.10 18.51
CA THR A 148 -4.41 14.98 19.87
C THR A 148 -2.93 14.59 19.82
N CYS A 149 -2.18 15.04 20.82
CA CYS A 149 -0.74 14.77 20.99
C CYS A 149 -0.49 13.48 21.76
N GLU A 150 -1.22 12.42 21.41
CA GLU A 150 -0.99 11.09 21.95
C GLU A 150 -0.09 10.31 21.00
N TYR A 151 1.02 9.77 21.52
CA TYR A 151 1.91 8.92 20.76
C TYR A 151 1.53 7.44 20.91
N ARG A 152 1.60 6.70 19.80
CA ARG A 152 1.43 5.24 19.73
C ARG A 152 2.47 4.69 18.76
N GLU A 153 2.97 3.50 19.03
CA GLU A 153 3.99 2.87 18.17
C GLU A 153 3.50 2.69 16.73
N CYS A 154 2.20 2.43 16.54
CA CYS A 154 1.60 2.28 15.21
C CYS A 154 1.54 3.58 14.37
N TYR A 155 1.92 4.74 14.94
CA TYR A 155 2.07 6.01 14.19
C TYR A 155 3.45 6.18 13.56
N ASN A 156 4.44 5.38 13.95
CA ASN A 156 5.77 5.45 13.39
C ASN A 156 5.81 4.81 11.99
N ALA A 157 5.43 5.55 10.96
CA ALA A 157 5.37 5.04 9.58
C ALA A 157 6.67 4.37 9.11
N GLN A 158 7.83 4.91 9.51
CA GLN A 158 9.13 4.37 9.14
C GLN A 158 9.35 2.94 9.64
N SER A 159 8.81 2.61 10.83
CA SER A 159 8.92 1.27 11.41
C SER A 159 8.16 0.24 10.57
N TYR A 160 7.09 0.65 9.88
CA TYR A 160 6.31 -0.16 8.94
C TYR A 160 6.82 -0.08 7.49
N GLY A 161 7.97 0.56 7.25
CA GLY A 161 8.48 0.80 5.90
C GLY A 161 7.55 1.68 5.06
N LEU A 162 6.74 2.52 5.70
CA LEU A 162 5.81 3.43 5.05
C LEU A 162 6.37 4.84 4.99
N SER A 163 6.00 5.55 3.92
CA SER A 163 6.24 6.98 3.75
C SER A 163 5.00 7.64 3.13
N CYS A 164 4.81 8.92 3.41
CA CYS A 164 3.74 9.71 2.84
C CYS A 164 4.15 10.17 1.44
N ARG A 165 3.44 9.70 0.40
CA ARG A 165 3.83 9.85 -1.01
C ARG A 165 2.67 10.32 -1.87
N CYS A 166 2.99 10.85 -3.05
CA CYS A 166 2.00 11.27 -4.03
C CYS A 166 1.69 10.13 -5.00
N ILE A 167 0.51 9.53 -4.84
CA ILE A 167 0.06 8.37 -5.60
C ILE A 167 -1.23 8.73 -6.30
N ASN A 168 -1.26 8.62 -7.62
CA ASN A 168 -2.42 9.01 -8.42
C ASN A 168 -2.93 10.44 -8.10
N GLN A 169 -1.99 11.38 -7.91
CA GLN A 169 -2.25 12.78 -7.55
C GLN A 169 -2.91 12.97 -6.17
N ARG A 170 -2.79 11.98 -5.29
CA ARG A 170 -3.28 12.04 -3.90
C ARG A 170 -2.19 11.66 -2.91
N CYS A 171 -2.13 12.36 -1.79
CA CYS A 171 -1.21 12.02 -0.70
C CYS A 171 -1.71 10.79 0.05
N GLU A 172 -0.93 9.71 -0.01
CA GLU A 172 -1.22 8.42 0.62
C GLU A 172 0.01 7.85 1.33
N TRP A 173 -0.22 7.16 2.45
CA TRP A 173 0.79 6.25 3.01
C TRP A 173 1.04 5.07 2.07
N ARG A 174 2.28 4.89 1.62
CA ARG A 174 2.73 3.74 0.82
C ARG A 174 4.10 3.26 1.25
N SER A 175 4.45 2.04 0.85
CA SER A 175 5.80 1.49 1.00
C SER A 175 6.82 2.49 0.46
N GLY A 176 7.78 2.86 1.31
CA GLY A 176 8.86 3.82 1.04
C GLY A 176 9.98 3.23 0.20
#